data_AF-A0A3S0Q1L3-F1
#
_entry.id   AF-A0A3S0Q1L3-F1
#
_cell.length_a   1.000
_cell.length_b   1.000
_cell.length_c   1.000
_cell.angle_alpha   90.00
_cell.angle_beta   90.00
_cell.angle_gamma   90.00
#
_symmetry.space_group_name_H-M   'P 1'
#
loop_
_entity.id
_entity.type
_entity.pdbx_description
1 polymer ?
#
loop_
_entity_poly.entity_id
_entity_poly.type
_entity_poly.pdbx_seq_one_letter_code
_entity_poly.pdbx_strand_id
1 'polypeptide(L)'
;MKLDDYRQTYYVFSGKASDVSRQLAFAGIALIWVLHPDKGAITTVPKALLWPALFFCCSLSFDLLHYTTSTAIWGWFSRSKERKKVKEDAELDAPSYLNWPALFCLVIKIASNIGAYFFVFMYIASQILAAGTSLK
;
A
#
# COMPACT_ATOMS: atom_id res chain seq x y z
N MET A 1 15.75 -22.64 12.60
CA MET A 1 14.57 -21.77 12.82
C MET A 1 13.37 -22.64 13.10
N LYS A 2 12.65 -22.34 14.18
CA LYS A 2 11.34 -22.91 14.53
C LYS A 2 10.25 -22.23 13.70
N LEU A 3 9.06 -22.82 13.66
CA LEU A 3 7.89 -22.24 12.97
C LEU A 3 7.58 -20.82 13.47
N ASP A 4 7.74 -20.59 14.78
CA ASP A 4 7.55 -19.28 15.38
C ASP A 4 8.55 -18.24 14.83
N ASP A 5 9.83 -18.60 14.68
CA ASP A 5 10.86 -17.71 14.11
C ASP A 5 10.48 -17.24 12.69
N TYR A 6 9.91 -18.13 11.87
CA TYR A 6 9.44 -17.77 10.52
C TYR A 6 8.24 -16.81 10.57
N ARG A 7 7.31 -17.02 11.50
CA ARG A 7 6.14 -16.12 11.68
C ARG A 7 6.57 -14.75 12.15
N GLN A 8 7.48 -14.67 13.12
CA GLN A 8 8.04 -13.41 13.58
C GLN A 8 8.75 -12.66 12.45
N THR A 9 9.57 -13.37 11.67
CA THR A 9 10.25 -12.80 10.50
C THR A 9 9.24 -12.25 9.48
N TYR A 10 8.18 -12.99 9.19
CA TYR A 10 7.09 -12.55 8.33
C TYR A 10 6.41 -11.28 8.86
N TYR A 11 6.09 -11.20 10.16
CA TYR A 11 5.46 -10.03 10.76
C TYR A 11 6.36 -8.78 10.70
N VAL A 12 7.66 -8.94 10.94
CA VAL A 12 8.63 -7.85 10.82
C VAL A 12 8.68 -7.29 9.40
N PHE A 13 8.86 -8.16 8.40
CA PHE A 13 8.99 -7.70 7.02
C PHE A 13 7.67 -7.19 6.43
N SER A 14 6.53 -7.82 6.74
CA SER A 14 5.22 -7.36 6.28
C SER A 14 4.84 -6.00 6.89
N GLY A 15 5.14 -5.79 8.19
CA GLY A 15 5.00 -4.49 8.84
C GLY A 15 5.85 -3.42 8.17
N LYS A 16 7.14 -3.70 7.98
CA LYS A 16 8.06 -2.77 7.30
C LYS A 16 7.64 -2.47 5.86
N ALA A 17 7.22 -3.48 5.10
CA ALA A 17 6.76 -3.32 3.73
C ALA A 17 5.53 -2.41 3.65
N SER A 18 4.60 -2.53 4.59
CA SER A 18 3.43 -1.65 4.70
C SER A 18 3.84 -0.19 4.92
N ASP A 19 4.78 0.07 5.82
CA ASP A 19 5.27 1.43 6.09
C ASP A 19 6.00 2.04 4.91
N VAL A 20 6.89 1.27 4.28
CA VAL A 20 7.59 1.69 3.06
C VAL A 20 6.59 1.96 1.93
N SER A 21 5.59 1.10 1.75
CA SER A 21 4.57 1.26 0.71
C SER A 21 3.81 2.58 0.87
N ARG A 22 3.45 2.95 2.10
CA ARG A 22 2.76 4.22 2.39
C ARG A 22 3.65 5.43 2.10
N GLN A 23 4.90 5.39 2.56
CA GLN A 23 5.87 6.46 2.31
C GLN A 23 6.12 6.66 0.82
N LEU A 24 6.26 5.56 0.08
CA LEU A 24 6.38 5.56 -1.37
C LEU A 24 5.15 6.16 -2.06
N ALA A 25 3.94 5.83 -1.63
CA ALA A 25 2.74 6.42 -2.22
C ALA A 25 2.67 7.95 -2.01
N PHE A 26 3.00 8.45 -0.81
CA PHE A 26 3.07 9.89 -0.55
C PHE A 26 4.18 10.58 -1.36
N ALA A 27 5.37 9.98 -1.41
CA ALA A 27 6.49 10.51 -2.20
C ALA A 27 6.16 10.53 -3.70
N GLY A 28 5.48 9.51 -4.20
CA GLY A 28 5.02 9.42 -5.58
C GLY A 28 4.00 10.50 -5.94
N ILE A 29 3.01 10.74 -5.07
CA ILE A 29 2.05 11.85 -5.26
C ILE A 29 2.78 13.20 -5.27
N ALA A 30 3.73 13.42 -4.35
CA ALA A 30 4.52 14.64 -4.31
C ALA A 30 5.37 14.81 -5.59
N LEU A 31 5.95 13.72 -6.10
CA LEU A 31 6.70 13.74 -7.36
C LEU A 31 5.80 14.14 -8.55
N ILE A 32 4.58 13.59 -8.64
CA ILE A 32 3.61 13.98 -9.67
C ILE A 32 3.28 15.48 -9.58
N TRP A 33 3.11 16.01 -8.37
CA TRP A 33 2.86 17.42 -8.14
C TRP A 33 4.02 18.31 -8.59
N VAL A 34 5.27 17.90 -8.35
CA VAL A 34 6.47 18.62 -8.80
C VAL A 34 6.62 18.59 -10.33
N LEU A 35 6.22 17.50 -10.99
CA LEU A 35 6.27 17.35 -12.45
C LEU A 35 5.15 18.09 -13.19
N HIS A 36 4.29 18.83 -12.47
CA HIS A 36 3.22 19.62 -13.06
C HIS A 36 3.80 20.81 -13.87
N PRO A 37 3.49 20.93 -15.19
CA PRO A 37 4.11 21.92 -16.07
C PRO A 37 3.63 23.36 -15.85
N ASP A 38 2.37 23.57 -15.46
CA ASP A 38 1.81 24.90 -15.19
C ASP A 38 1.74 25.22 -13.69
N LYS A 39 2.65 26.05 -13.17
CA LYS A 39 2.59 26.52 -11.78
C LYS A 39 1.37 27.41 -11.45
N GLY A 40 0.47 27.65 -12.41
CA GLY A 40 -0.65 28.60 -12.30
C GLY A 40 -2.06 28.04 -12.55
N ALA A 41 -2.21 26.83 -13.10
CA ALA A 41 -3.52 26.24 -13.38
C ALA A 41 -3.67 24.90 -12.63
N ILE A 42 -4.60 24.84 -11.68
CA ILE A 42 -4.92 23.63 -10.89
C ILE A 42 -5.37 22.46 -11.79
N THR A 43 -5.69 22.71 -13.06
CA THR A 43 -6.40 21.79 -13.95
C THR A 43 -5.54 21.06 -14.99
N THR A 44 -4.24 21.33 -15.14
CA THR A 44 -3.42 20.72 -16.21
C THR A 44 -2.35 19.75 -15.72
N VAL A 45 -2.74 18.75 -14.91
CA VAL A 45 -1.88 17.55 -14.74
C VAL A 45 -1.76 16.82 -16.08
N PRO A 46 -0.54 16.50 -16.56
CA PRO A 46 -0.37 15.74 -17.80
C PRO A 46 -1.19 14.44 -17.76
N LYS A 47 -1.96 14.16 -18.83
CA LYS A 47 -2.82 12.96 -18.89
C LYS A 47 -2.06 11.65 -18.58
N ALA A 48 -0.77 11.60 -18.93
CA ALA A 48 0.10 10.46 -18.65
C ALA A 48 0.35 10.23 -17.14
N LEU A 49 0.25 11.26 -16.30
CA LEU A 49 0.44 11.19 -14.85
C LEU A 49 -0.86 10.89 -14.07
N LEU A 50 -2.02 10.94 -14.72
CA LEU A 50 -3.31 10.63 -14.08
C LEU A 50 -3.40 9.16 -13.65
N TRP A 51 -2.88 8.24 -14.48
CA TRP A 51 -2.82 6.83 -14.13
C TRP A 51 -1.99 6.57 -12.87
N PRO A 52 -0.70 6.96 -12.78
CA PRO A 52 0.06 6.75 -11.56
C PRO A 52 -0.55 7.45 -10.35
N ALA A 53 -1.17 8.64 -10.50
CA ALA A 53 -1.90 9.28 -9.41
C ALA A 53 -3.07 8.41 -8.90
N LEU A 54 -3.87 7.84 -9.82
CA LEU A 54 -4.96 6.91 -9.47
C LEU A 54 -4.41 5.69 -8.73
N PHE A 55 -3.32 5.08 -9.20
CA PHE A 55 -2.71 3.93 -8.56
C PHE A 55 -2.18 4.24 -7.15
N PHE A 56 -1.59 5.42 -6.93
CA PHE A 56 -1.20 5.86 -5.58
C PHE A 56 -2.41 6.07 -4.66
N CYS A 57 -3.49 6.68 -5.16
CA CYS A 57 -4.74 6.83 -4.41
C CYS A 57 -5.36 5.47 -4.05
N CYS A 58 -5.37 4.52 -4.99
CA CYS A 58 -5.79 3.14 -4.73
C CYS A 58 -4.91 2.50 -3.66
N SER A 59 -3.58 2.60 -3.77
CA SER A 59 -2.63 2.09 -2.79
C SER A 59 -2.94 2.60 -1.38
N LEU A 60 -3.13 3.91 -1.19
CA LEU A 60 -3.47 4.50 0.11
C LEU A 60 -4.85 4.08 0.62
N SER A 61 -5.83 3.95 -0.27
CA SER A 61 -7.18 3.46 0.09
C SER A 61 -7.12 2.02 0.61
N PHE A 62 -6.40 1.14 -0.10
CA PHE A 62 -6.19 -0.24 0.34
C PHE A 62 -5.28 -0.35 1.57
N ASP A 63 -4.37 0.60 1.79
CA ASP A 63 -3.62 0.69 3.04
C ASP A 63 -4.54 0.94 4.23
N LEU A 64 -5.44 1.92 4.13
CA LEU A 64 -6.42 2.18 5.19
C LEU A 64 -7.36 0.98 5.39
N LEU A 65 -7.85 0.37 4.30
CA LEU A 65 -8.71 -0.81 4.37
C LEU A 65 -8.01 -2.02 5.01
N HIS A 66 -6.73 -2.24 4.74
CA HIS A 66 -5.95 -3.31 5.36
C HIS A 66 -5.97 -3.22 6.89
N TYR A 67 -5.66 -2.04 7.45
CA TYR A 67 -5.63 -1.86 8.89
C TYR A 67 -7.02 -1.81 9.52
N THR A 68 -8.00 -1.23 8.81
CA THR A 68 -9.39 -1.16 9.29
C THR A 68 -10.03 -2.55 9.34
N THR A 69 -9.85 -3.36 8.29
CA THR A 69 -10.36 -4.74 8.25
C THR A 69 -9.69 -5.61 9.30
N SER A 70 -8.37 -5.50 9.46
CA SER A 70 -7.65 -6.19 10.54
C SER A 70 -8.23 -5.82 11.92
N THR A 71 -8.41 -4.54 12.20
CA THR A 71 -8.96 -4.05 13.48
C THR A 71 -10.38 -4.57 13.71
N ALA A 72 -11.25 -4.52 12.70
CA ALA A 72 -12.63 -4.99 12.80
C ALA A 72 -12.71 -6.51 13.03
N ILE A 73 -11.92 -7.29 12.30
CA ILE A 73 -11.92 -8.75 12.41
C ILE A 73 -11.41 -9.18 13.79
N TRP A 74 -10.27 -8.66 14.23
CA TRP A 74 -9.68 -9.01 15.52
C TRP A 74 -10.52 -8.49 16.69
N GLY A 75 -11.10 -7.28 16.59
CA GLY A 75 -12.00 -6.73 17.60
C GLY A 75 -13.33 -7.48 17.70
N TRP A 76 -13.85 -8.01 16.60
CA TRP A 76 -15.02 -8.89 16.62
C TRP A 76 -14.67 -10.27 17.21
N PHE A 77 -13.52 -10.83 16.83
CA PHE A 77 -13.06 -12.13 17.33
C PHE A 77 -12.82 -12.10 18.84
N SER A 78 -12.15 -11.08 19.36
CA SER A 78 -11.92 -10.93 20.81
C SER A 78 -13.23 -10.84 21.59
N ARG A 79 -14.14 -9.95 21.17
CA ARG A 79 -15.47 -9.81 21.78
C ARG A 79 -16.30 -11.09 21.74
N SER A 80 -16.17 -11.88 20.67
CA SER A 80 -16.83 -13.18 20.55
C SER A 80 -16.31 -14.19 21.59
N LYS A 81 -15.01 -14.15 21.92
CA LYS A 81 -14.39 -15.01 22.94
C LYS A 81 -14.68 -14.54 24.36
N GLU A 82 -14.69 -13.23 24.61
CA GLU A 82 -15.12 -12.64 25.89
C GLU A 82 -16.55 -13.05 26.24
N ARG A 83 -17.48 -12.99 25.27
CA ARG A 83 -18.88 -13.44 25.47
C ARG A 83 -18.99 -14.92 25.83
N LYS A 84 -18.03 -15.73 25.41
CA LYS A 84 -17.93 -17.16 25.76
C LYS A 84 -17.21 -17.40 27.09
N LYS A 85 -16.89 -16.34 27.85
CA LYS A 85 -16.17 -16.40 29.14
C LYS A 85 -14.84 -17.15 29.06
N VAL A 86 -14.19 -17.08 27.89
CA VAL A 86 -12.84 -17.62 27.74
C VAL A 86 -11.90 -16.77 28.60
N LYS A 87 -11.01 -17.43 29.35
CA LYS A 87 -10.03 -16.71 30.18
C LYS A 87 -9.07 -15.92 29.29
N GLU A 88 -8.61 -14.78 29.78
CA GLU A 88 -7.67 -13.90 29.05
C GLU A 88 -6.32 -14.58 28.76
N ASP A 89 -5.90 -15.50 29.62
CA ASP A 89 -4.65 -16.25 29.54
C ASP A 89 -4.77 -17.56 28.74
N ALA A 90 -5.96 -17.87 28.21
CA ALA A 90 -6.16 -19.08 27.43
C ALA A 90 -5.44 -18.97 26.08
N GLU A 91 -4.58 -19.94 25.77
CA GLU A 91 -4.01 -20.09 24.45
C GLU A 91 -5.11 -20.48 23.45
N LEU A 92 -5.34 -19.62 22.46
CA LEU A 92 -6.37 -19.82 21.44
C LEU A 92 -5.73 -19.83 20.05
N ASP A 93 -5.96 -20.92 19.32
CA ASP A 93 -5.68 -20.95 17.89
C ASP A 93 -6.76 -20.17 17.14
N ALA A 94 -6.35 -19.06 16.52
CA ALA A 94 -7.19 -18.30 15.61
C ALA A 94 -7.21 -18.98 14.23
N PRO A 95 -8.40 -19.15 13.62
CA PRO A 95 -8.47 -19.75 12.30
C PRO A 95 -7.82 -18.86 11.23
N SER A 96 -7.06 -19.49 10.33
CA SER A 96 -6.25 -18.82 9.31
C SER A 96 -7.04 -17.97 8.31
N TYR A 97 -8.32 -18.28 8.07
CA TYR A 97 -9.17 -17.53 7.15
C TYR A 97 -9.49 -16.11 7.63
N LEU A 98 -9.36 -15.81 8.94
CA LEU A 98 -9.62 -14.47 9.47
C LEU A 98 -8.64 -13.42 8.91
N ASN A 99 -7.42 -13.83 8.56
CA ASN A 99 -6.40 -12.90 8.08
C ASN A 99 -6.46 -12.67 6.55
N TRP A 100 -7.20 -13.48 5.81
CA TRP A 100 -7.24 -13.40 4.35
C TRP A 100 -7.74 -12.06 3.80
N PRO A 101 -8.82 -11.45 4.33
CA PRO A 101 -9.28 -10.14 3.85
C PRO A 101 -8.22 -9.04 4.02
N ALA A 102 -7.51 -9.04 5.15
CA ALA A 102 -6.43 -8.12 5.43
C ALA A 102 -5.24 -8.36 4.48
N LEU A 103 -4.83 -9.62 4.31
CA LEU A 103 -3.75 -10.01 3.41
C LEU A 103 -4.04 -9.63 1.94
N PHE A 104 -5.28 -9.79 1.50
CA PHE A 104 -5.72 -9.34 0.18
C PHE A 104 -5.51 -7.84 -0.02
N CYS A 105 -5.91 -7.02 0.95
CA CYS A 105 -5.68 -5.57 0.92
C CYS A 105 -4.17 -5.23 0.92
N LEU A 106 -3.36 -5.98 1.68
CA LEU A 106 -1.91 -5.84 1.73
C LEU A 106 -1.26 -6.13 0.37
N VAL A 107 -1.70 -7.16 -0.35
CA VAL A 107 -1.16 -7.48 -1.68
C VAL A 107 -1.58 -6.42 -2.70
N ILE A 108 -2.86 -6.03 -2.73
CA ILE A 108 -3.36 -5.05 -3.71
C ILE A 108 -2.69 -3.70 -3.55
N LYS A 109 -2.48 -3.21 -2.32
CA LYS A 109 -1.82 -1.92 -2.14
C LYS A 109 -0.37 -1.94 -2.63
N ILE A 110 0.37 -3.01 -2.36
CA ILE A 110 1.76 -3.16 -2.83
C ILE A 110 1.79 -3.22 -4.35
N ALA A 111 0.92 -4.03 -4.96
CA ALA A 111 0.82 -4.13 -6.41
C ALA A 111 0.45 -2.78 -7.05
N SER A 112 -0.48 -2.03 -6.44
CA SER A 112 -0.87 -0.70 -6.90
C SER A 112 0.31 0.27 -6.86
N ASN A 113 1.10 0.22 -5.79
CA ASN A 113 2.28 1.07 -5.63
C ASN A 113 3.37 0.75 -6.65
N ILE A 114 3.64 -0.55 -6.89
CA ILE A 114 4.57 -1.00 -7.95
C ILE A 114 4.08 -0.50 -9.33
N GLY A 115 2.79 -0.67 -9.63
CA GLY A 115 2.19 -0.19 -10.87
C GLY A 115 2.31 1.33 -11.04
N ALA A 116 2.07 2.10 -9.99
CA ALA A 116 2.23 3.55 -10.01
C ALA A 116 3.67 3.95 -10.37
N TYR A 117 4.67 3.38 -9.69
CA TYR A 117 6.07 3.68 -9.96
C TYR A 117 6.51 3.23 -11.35
N PHE A 118 5.96 2.14 -11.87
CA PHE A 118 6.18 1.73 -13.25
C PHE A 118 5.72 2.81 -14.25
N PHE A 119 4.50 3.36 -14.08
CA PHE A 119 4.02 4.44 -14.95
C PHE A 119 4.81 5.75 -14.79
N VAL A 120 5.18 6.12 -13.56
CA VAL A 120 6.03 7.29 -13.32
C VAL A 120 7.39 7.13 -14.00
N PHE A 121 8.01 5.95 -13.87
CA PHE A 121 9.27 5.64 -14.52
C PHE A 121 9.17 5.76 -16.05
N MET A 122 8.14 5.17 -16.65
CA MET A 122 7.89 5.25 -18.09
C MET A 122 7.72 6.70 -18.56
N TYR A 123 6.99 7.51 -17.79
CA TYR A 123 6.82 8.94 -18.08
C TYR A 123 8.16 9.67 -18.06
N ILE A 124 8.95 9.53 -16.98
CA ILE A 124 10.26 10.20 -16.86
C ILE A 124 11.21 9.74 -17.97
N ALA A 125 11.27 8.44 -18.27
CA ALA A 125 12.08 7.89 -19.35
C ALA A 125 11.70 8.50 -20.71
N SER A 126 10.40 8.68 -20.98
CA SER A 126 9.93 9.33 -22.21
C SER A 126 10.37 10.79 -22.32
N GLN A 127 10.39 11.53 -21.21
CA GLN A 127 10.84 12.93 -21.19
C GLN A 127 12.35 13.04 -21.41
N ILE A 128 13.15 12.14 -20.81
CA ILE A 128 14.61 12.09 -21.01
C ILE A 128 14.95 11.79 -22.48
N LEU A 129 14.27 10.82 -23.09
CA LEU A 129 14.46 10.49 -24.50
C LEU A 129 14.11 11.67 -25.42
N ALA A 130 12.99 12.33 -25.17
CA ALA A 130 12.57 13.51 -25.93
C ALA A 130 13.57 14.68 -25.81
N ALA A 131 14.10 14.93 -24.60
CA ALA A 131 15.12 15.95 -24.38
C ALA A 131 16.44 15.64 -25.13
N GLY A 132 16.84 14.37 -25.17
CA GLY A 132 18.02 13.92 -25.92
C GLY A 132 17.90 14.08 -27.44
N THR A 133 16.68 14.00 -27.99
CA THR A 133 16.43 14.25 -29.42
C THR A 133 16.38 15.73 -29.79
N SER A 134 16.12 16.63 -28.84
CA SER A 134 16.04 18.09 -29.06
C SER A 134 17.41 18.79 -29.11
N LEU A 135 18.49 18.08 -28.74
CA LEU A 135 19.87 18.59 -28.71
C LEU A 135 20.69 18.17 -29.95
N LYS A 136 20.08 17.51 -30.93
CA LYS A 136 20.66 17.19 -32.25
C LYS A 136 20.01 18.02 -33.33
#